data_AF-A0A315WXC6-F1
#
_entry.id   AF-A0A315WXC6-F1
#
_cell.length_a   1.000
_cell.length_b   1.000
_cell.length_c   1.000
_cell.angle_alpha   90.00
_cell.angle_beta   90.00
_cell.angle_gamma   90.00
#
_symmetry.space_group_name_H-M   'P 1'
#
loop_
_entity.id
_entity.type
_entity.pdbx_description
1 polymer ?
#
loop_
_entity_poly.entity_id
_entity_poly.type
_entity_poly.pdbx_seq_one_letter_code
_entity_poly.pdbx_strand_id
1 'polypeptide(L)'
;MLEDEPVSIPHDYCIKFTEADVMSDTLNFHCKGNYLIHQTTRHISTLHHLKDNDLITLTGNELLLYPDHCDTTEPNEISPLTSKQPLHRKASCEKFSDYAIPVDTLRAILSPLVSRPDHPYKRGYPSAGALYPVELFCCDLNAQSAWPNSHVYHLLPRSRKLESIQNCFAAEHLHDTLLPTKQDIGSPSIASIYFMYLPKALFKYRYRGYRHALLEAGALHTAYRTARVKIHSKVAHSNHPDYLFFQPNALRSLPSSIDTGSKWQIHGSGVGWGSKSIASAMGEFIERRHFYLDIAREKSGTLQDALTSAEANEFVSAFLQTSRTETTKEKIRAHAFQLTKAWRTKDWSPCFIPSVCLSLTPVTGDSDNNYYPNRDTCGCSLHWSAKHSIQGAIQESLERQFLTRFWLTNTCQKILKPIEIDKLLKHSECGATFKHLSSAGTLQAFDISDSDFPGTCIIAIYSSDVTGRAVRYCAGMSYAKNRRAALEKSILELWQTYRFMNLFYRSDSKNETIKDEYLRHFLTCSSEHTAAQFNNITEAPPPNRTSHPLTLKNLISALTAKNLHDYLYMNSTSVNGNDFYACKFLSPNIFLHMNNAANINTENSYSHGFSDKIIKSRQSTMVPFP
;
A
#
# COMPACT_ATOMS: atom_id res chain seq x y z
N MET A 1 12.71 18.80 51.28
CA MET A 1 11.75 17.77 50.87
C MET A 1 10.54 18.49 50.32
N LEU A 2 10.59 18.80 49.03
CA LEU A 2 9.48 19.31 48.23
C LEU A 2 9.30 18.22 47.18
N GLU A 3 8.23 17.42 47.31
CA GLU A 3 7.81 16.48 46.28
C GLU A 3 6.76 17.20 45.43
N ASP A 4 7.04 17.33 44.14
CA ASP A 4 6.23 18.01 43.13
C ASP A 4 4.98 17.17 42.79
N GLU A 5 3.79 17.72 43.07
CA GLU A 5 2.52 17.21 42.53
C GLU A 5 2.38 17.52 41.02
N PRO A 6 1.84 16.61 40.20
CA PRO A 6 1.65 16.86 38.78
C PRO A 6 0.41 17.74 38.51
N VAL A 7 0.64 18.86 37.84
CA VAL A 7 -0.40 19.80 37.37
C VAL A 7 -1.27 19.12 36.30
N SER A 8 -2.58 19.06 36.53
CA SER A 8 -3.59 18.47 35.62
C SER A 8 -4.23 19.53 34.69
N ILE A 9 -4.60 19.13 33.47
CA ILE A 9 -5.10 20.00 32.38
C ILE A 9 -6.62 19.75 32.15
N PRO A 10 -7.49 20.79 32.01
CA PRO A 10 -8.95 20.62 31.95
C PRO A 10 -9.52 19.98 30.66
N HIS A 11 -10.65 19.27 30.80
CA HIS A 11 -11.37 18.50 29.76
C HIS A 11 -11.76 19.27 28.49
N ASP A 12 -12.27 20.50 28.60
CA ASP A 12 -12.75 21.26 27.44
C ASP A 12 -11.65 22.00 26.68
N TYR A 13 -10.41 21.91 27.18
CA TYR A 13 -9.25 22.50 26.53
C TYR A 13 -8.96 21.80 25.19
N CYS A 14 -9.21 20.48 25.09
CA CYS A 14 -8.98 19.70 23.88
C CYS A 14 -9.90 20.06 22.70
N ILE A 15 -11.14 20.51 22.96
CA ILE A 15 -12.08 20.94 21.91
C ILE A 15 -11.56 22.21 21.20
N LYS A 16 -10.78 23.05 21.89
CA LYS A 16 -10.11 24.22 21.27
C LYS A 16 -8.96 23.85 20.34
N PHE A 17 -8.39 22.65 20.47
CA PHE A 17 -7.28 22.15 19.64
C PHE A 17 -7.71 21.01 18.71
N THR A 18 -8.99 20.65 18.71
CA THR A 18 -9.54 19.65 17.79
C THR A 18 -10.09 20.40 16.58
N GLU A 19 -9.40 20.28 15.45
CA GLU A 19 -9.89 20.85 14.20
C GLU A 19 -11.25 20.22 13.84
N ALA A 20 -12.22 21.07 13.48
CA ALA A 20 -13.57 20.61 13.11
C ALA A 20 -13.53 19.57 11.98
N ASP A 21 -12.54 19.68 11.09
CA ASP A 21 -12.30 18.78 9.97
C ASP A 21 -11.78 17.41 10.44
N VAL A 22 -10.95 17.33 11.49
CA VAL A 22 -10.50 16.06 12.09
C VAL A 22 -11.66 15.29 12.73
N MET A 23 -12.59 15.98 13.38
CA MET A 23 -13.81 15.37 13.93
C MET A 23 -14.74 14.88 12.80
N SER A 24 -14.87 15.68 11.74
CA SER A 24 -15.67 15.34 10.56
C SER A 24 -15.06 14.16 9.79
N ASP A 25 -13.74 14.12 9.61
CA ASP A 25 -12.99 13.05 8.98
C ASP A 25 -13.00 11.76 9.81
N THR A 26 -12.99 11.86 11.13
CA THR A 26 -13.15 10.71 12.04
C THR A 26 -14.54 10.10 11.90
N LEU A 27 -15.58 10.92 11.79
CA LEU A 27 -16.95 10.45 11.52
C LEU A 27 -17.09 9.87 10.11
N ASN A 28 -16.39 10.43 9.11
CA ASN A 28 -16.38 9.98 7.73
C ASN A 28 -15.59 8.65 7.56
N PHE A 29 -14.49 8.49 8.31
CA PHE A 29 -13.70 7.26 8.44
C PHE A 29 -14.54 6.14 9.06
N HIS A 30 -15.27 6.43 10.13
CA HIS A 30 -16.16 5.46 10.78
C HIS A 30 -17.33 5.03 9.87
N CYS A 31 -17.75 5.88 8.93
CA CYS A 31 -18.75 5.53 7.91
C CYS A 31 -18.21 4.69 6.75
N LYS A 32 -16.88 4.61 6.55
CA LYS A 32 -16.21 3.87 5.45
C LYS A 32 -15.64 2.51 5.87
N GLY A 33 -15.52 2.25 7.17
CA GLY A 33 -14.90 1.04 7.70
C GLY A 33 -15.89 -0.12 7.85
N ASN A 34 -15.81 -1.10 6.94
CA ASN A 34 -16.19 -2.49 7.24
C ASN A 34 -15.10 -3.47 6.80
N TYR A 35 -14.70 -4.30 7.77
CA TYR A 35 -13.70 -5.36 7.67
C TYR A 35 -14.29 -6.57 6.95
N LEU A 36 -13.56 -7.09 5.96
CA LEU A 36 -13.80 -8.40 5.36
C LEU A 36 -12.49 -9.17 5.55
N ILE A 37 -12.46 -10.09 6.51
CA ILE A 37 -11.32 -11.01 6.69
C ILE A 37 -11.51 -12.12 5.67
N HIS A 38 -10.70 -12.06 4.61
CA HIS A 38 -10.66 -13.03 3.55
C HIS A 38 -10.04 -14.34 4.05
N GLN A 39 -10.50 -15.47 3.52
CA GLN A 39 -10.18 -16.82 4.01
C GLN A 39 -8.68 -17.16 3.97
N THR A 40 -7.90 -16.45 3.16
CA THR A 40 -6.45 -16.63 3.02
C THR A 40 -5.59 -15.82 4.00
N THR A 41 -6.13 -14.78 4.67
CA THR A 41 -5.32 -13.82 5.46
C THR A 41 -5.47 -13.97 6.97
N ARG A 42 -6.21 -15.00 7.39
CA ARG A 42 -6.59 -15.26 8.77
C ARG A 42 -5.41 -15.47 9.74
N HIS A 43 -4.27 -15.95 9.26
CA HIS A 43 -3.17 -16.42 10.10
C HIS A 43 -2.20 -15.32 10.60
N ILE A 44 -2.33 -14.06 10.15
CA ILE A 44 -1.28 -13.01 10.29
C ILE A 44 -1.81 -11.64 10.70
N SER A 45 -2.79 -11.62 11.59
CA SER A 45 -3.52 -10.40 11.87
C SER A 45 -3.30 -9.95 13.36
N THR A 46 -2.81 -8.73 13.66
CA THR A 46 -2.59 -8.18 15.05
C THR A 46 -3.06 -6.73 15.24
N LEU A 47 -3.55 -6.35 16.45
CA LEU A 47 -4.28 -5.10 16.70
C LEU A 47 -3.42 -3.85 17.07
N HIS A 48 -2.23 -4.02 17.66
CA HIS A 48 -1.31 -2.91 18.05
C HIS A 48 0.15 -3.37 18.26
N HIS A 49 1.09 -2.41 18.34
CA HIS A 49 2.55 -2.63 18.50
C HIS A 49 3.15 -2.11 19.82
N LEU A 50 2.32 -1.76 20.82
CA LEU A 50 2.79 -1.40 22.15
C LEU A 50 3.57 -2.56 22.80
N LYS A 51 4.68 -2.27 23.49
CA LYS A 51 5.39 -3.29 24.30
C LYS A 51 4.49 -3.69 25.47
N ASP A 52 4.61 -4.93 25.94
CA ASP A 52 3.74 -5.44 27.02
C ASP A 52 3.80 -4.55 28.27
N ASN A 53 4.96 -4.01 28.62
CA ASN A 53 5.10 -3.06 29.75
C ASN A 53 4.36 -1.74 29.51
N ASP A 54 4.33 -1.23 28.28
CA ASP A 54 3.61 0.00 27.93
C ASP A 54 2.10 -0.25 27.90
N LEU A 55 1.66 -1.42 27.41
CA LEU A 55 0.27 -1.88 27.52
C LEU A 55 -0.17 -2.00 28.97
N ILE A 56 0.65 -2.58 29.85
CA ILE A 56 0.35 -2.68 31.28
C ILE A 56 0.16 -1.28 31.89
N THR A 57 0.93 -0.30 31.43
CA THR A 57 0.84 1.09 31.89
C THR A 57 -0.37 1.83 31.31
N LEU A 58 -0.87 1.44 30.13
CA LEU A 58 -1.96 2.08 29.40
C LEU A 58 -3.33 1.39 29.55
N THR A 59 -3.36 0.14 30.01
CA THR A 59 -4.58 -0.67 30.12
C THR A 59 -4.98 -0.86 31.57
N GLY A 60 -6.23 -0.55 31.90
CA GLY A 60 -6.77 -0.69 33.26
C GLY A 60 -6.74 0.58 34.12
N ASN A 61 -6.20 1.69 33.60
CA ASN A 61 -6.31 2.99 34.30
C ASN A 61 -7.73 3.56 34.19
N GLU A 62 -8.18 4.21 35.25
CA GLU A 62 -9.45 4.92 35.28
C GLU A 62 -9.34 6.27 34.57
N LEU A 63 -10.41 6.66 33.88
CA LEU A 63 -10.53 7.98 33.29
C LEU A 63 -11.28 8.89 34.26
N LEU A 64 -10.57 9.71 35.04
CA LEU A 64 -11.17 10.70 35.92
C LEU A 64 -11.63 11.90 35.09
N LEU A 65 -12.94 12.11 35.03
CA LEU A 65 -13.55 13.22 34.26
C LEU A 65 -13.30 14.59 34.91
N TYR A 66 -13.03 14.61 36.22
CA TYR A 66 -12.75 15.82 37.01
C TYR A 66 -11.59 15.59 37.99
N PRO A 67 -10.35 15.47 37.49
CA PRO A 67 -9.18 15.18 38.32
C PRO A 67 -8.95 16.25 39.40
N ASP A 68 -9.27 17.51 39.10
CA ASP A 68 -9.07 18.66 40.00
C ASP A 68 -10.22 18.86 41.00
N HIS A 69 -11.32 18.11 40.87
CA HIS A 69 -12.48 18.14 41.78
C HIS A 69 -12.72 16.80 42.48
N CYS A 70 -11.77 15.89 42.39
CA CYS A 70 -11.84 14.61 43.10
C CYS A 70 -11.44 14.82 44.57
N ASP A 71 -12.28 15.52 45.33
CA ASP A 71 -12.28 15.43 46.80
C ASP A 71 -12.73 14.01 47.14
N THR A 72 -11.79 13.07 47.18
CA THR A 72 -12.01 11.68 47.60
C THR A 72 -12.14 11.59 49.12
N THR A 73 -12.85 12.53 49.74
CA THR A 73 -13.00 12.63 51.18
C THR A 73 -14.19 11.84 51.74
N GLU A 74 -14.89 11.04 50.93
CA GLU A 74 -15.78 9.97 51.44
C GLU A 74 -15.60 8.63 50.72
N PRO A 75 -15.63 7.48 51.44
CA PRO A 75 -15.35 6.16 50.88
C PRO A 75 -16.57 5.63 50.11
N ASN A 76 -16.79 6.11 48.89
CA ASN A 76 -17.70 5.47 47.93
C ASN A 76 -17.00 4.26 47.26
N GLU A 77 -16.48 3.34 48.08
CA GLU A 77 -15.88 2.11 47.57
C GLU A 77 -16.98 1.18 47.02
N ILE A 78 -17.07 1.08 45.70
CA ILE A 78 -17.88 0.06 45.05
C ILE A 78 -17.14 -1.27 45.18
N SER A 79 -17.58 -2.09 46.13
CA SER A 79 -17.01 -3.42 46.32
C SER A 79 -17.17 -4.26 45.05
N PRO A 80 -16.10 -4.93 44.56
CA PRO A 80 -16.19 -5.81 43.41
C PRO A 80 -17.16 -6.97 43.68
N LEU A 81 -17.84 -7.43 42.63
CA LEU A 81 -18.71 -8.60 42.69
C LEU A 81 -17.94 -9.81 43.23
N THR A 82 -18.42 -10.40 44.32
CA THR A 82 -17.77 -11.56 44.93
C THR A 82 -17.72 -12.76 43.98
N SER A 83 -16.63 -13.53 44.01
CA SER A 83 -16.39 -14.68 43.11
C SER A 83 -17.43 -15.80 43.17
N LYS A 84 -18.31 -15.76 44.19
CA LYS A 84 -19.44 -16.69 44.38
C LYS A 84 -20.72 -16.24 43.66
N GLN A 85 -20.75 -15.05 43.06
CA GLN A 85 -21.92 -14.59 42.32
C GLN A 85 -22.06 -15.28 40.95
N PRO A 86 -23.30 -15.57 40.50
CA PRO A 86 -23.57 -16.30 39.26
C PRO A 86 -23.13 -15.56 37.98
N LEU A 87 -22.75 -14.28 38.07
CA LEU A 87 -22.28 -13.43 36.97
C LEU A 87 -20.75 -13.33 36.88
N HIS A 88 -20.00 -14.07 37.70
CA HIS A 88 -18.54 -13.99 37.71
C HIS A 88 -17.90 -14.65 36.48
N ARG A 89 -17.39 -13.83 35.56
CA ARG A 89 -16.67 -14.23 34.35
C ARG A 89 -15.25 -14.73 34.71
N LYS A 90 -14.76 -15.82 34.11
CA LYS A 90 -13.30 -16.07 34.09
C LYS A 90 -12.64 -15.02 33.18
N ALA A 91 -11.38 -14.66 33.45
CA ALA A 91 -10.58 -13.77 32.59
C ALA A 91 -10.51 -14.28 31.14
N SER A 92 -9.86 -13.63 30.19
CA SER A 92 -9.47 -14.31 28.93
C SER A 92 -8.28 -15.24 29.24
N CYS A 93 -8.10 -16.34 28.50
CA CYS A 93 -6.95 -17.22 28.62
C CYS A 93 -6.03 -16.97 27.45
N GLU A 94 -4.76 -17.25 27.69
CA GLU A 94 -3.72 -17.17 26.69
C GLU A 94 -3.66 -18.46 25.85
N LYS A 95 -4.04 -19.61 26.44
CA LYS A 95 -4.06 -20.92 25.76
C LYS A 95 -5.32 -21.73 26.08
N PHE A 96 -5.87 -22.37 25.06
CA PHE A 96 -6.99 -23.29 25.14
C PHE A 96 -6.52 -24.71 25.51
N SER A 97 -7.29 -25.38 26.37
CA SER A 97 -7.13 -26.82 26.65
C SER A 97 -7.81 -27.68 25.58
N ASP A 98 -7.29 -28.87 25.34
CA ASP A 98 -7.84 -29.92 24.46
C ASP A 98 -9.17 -30.57 24.95
N TYR A 99 -9.85 -29.94 25.90
CA TYR A 99 -11.11 -30.43 26.44
C TYR A 99 -12.24 -30.28 25.42
N ALA A 100 -12.78 -31.41 24.94
CA ALA A 100 -13.94 -31.42 24.05
C ALA A 100 -15.21 -30.96 24.78
N ILE A 101 -16.01 -30.09 24.14
CA ILE A 101 -17.22 -29.54 24.75
C ILE A 101 -18.46 -30.33 24.28
N PRO A 102 -19.18 -31.02 25.18
CA PRO A 102 -20.40 -31.76 24.83
C PRO A 102 -21.51 -30.86 24.27
N VAL A 103 -22.35 -31.42 23.40
CA VAL A 103 -23.46 -30.67 22.78
C VAL A 103 -24.45 -30.10 23.81
N ASP A 104 -24.64 -30.76 24.96
CA ASP A 104 -25.51 -30.24 26.01
C ASP A 104 -24.93 -29.00 26.69
N THR A 105 -23.61 -28.94 26.85
CA THR A 105 -22.90 -27.74 27.30
C THR A 105 -23.04 -26.62 26.29
N LEU A 106 -22.94 -26.92 24.98
CA LEU A 106 -23.22 -25.94 23.92
C LEU A 106 -24.66 -25.41 24.02
N ARG A 107 -25.66 -26.29 24.18
CA ARG A 107 -27.07 -25.88 24.34
C ARG A 107 -27.26 -24.97 25.54
N ALA A 108 -26.61 -25.25 26.65
CA ALA A 108 -26.63 -24.39 27.83
C ALA A 108 -26.03 -23.00 27.54
N ILE A 109 -24.92 -22.94 26.79
CA ILE A 109 -24.28 -21.69 26.35
C ILE A 109 -25.22 -20.86 25.46
N LEU A 110 -25.93 -21.51 24.55
CA LEU A 110 -26.80 -20.83 23.57
C LEU A 110 -28.17 -20.45 24.15
N SER A 111 -28.55 -20.99 25.30
CA SER A 111 -29.86 -20.78 25.91
C SER A 111 -30.26 -19.30 26.13
N PRO A 112 -29.37 -18.34 26.43
CA PRO A 112 -29.76 -16.94 26.54
C PRO A 112 -30.09 -16.27 25.20
N LEU A 113 -29.75 -16.91 24.07
CA LEU A 113 -29.86 -16.31 22.74
C LEU A 113 -31.19 -16.62 22.05
N VAL A 114 -31.97 -17.58 22.56
CA VAL A 114 -33.20 -18.04 21.94
C VAL A 114 -34.41 -17.18 22.31
N SER A 115 -35.53 -17.37 21.61
CA SER A 115 -36.76 -16.64 21.87
C SER A 115 -37.33 -16.95 23.25
N ARG A 116 -37.78 -15.92 23.97
CA ARG A 116 -38.38 -16.09 25.30
C ARG A 116 -39.86 -16.49 25.21
N PRO A 117 -40.41 -17.26 26.17
CA PRO A 117 -41.79 -17.75 26.10
C PRO A 117 -42.85 -16.64 26.08
N ASP A 118 -42.59 -15.56 26.82
CA ASP A 118 -43.40 -14.35 26.96
C ASP A 118 -43.38 -13.47 25.70
N HIS A 119 -42.32 -13.55 24.91
CA HIS A 119 -42.14 -12.76 23.70
C HIS A 119 -41.57 -13.61 22.55
N PRO A 120 -42.39 -14.40 21.85
CA PRO A 120 -41.91 -15.40 20.89
C PRO A 120 -41.19 -14.81 19.67
N TYR A 121 -41.41 -13.52 19.40
CA TYR A 121 -40.77 -12.77 18.31
C TYR A 121 -39.51 -11.99 18.75
N LYS A 122 -39.18 -11.98 20.05
CA LYS A 122 -37.97 -11.35 20.60
C LYS A 122 -37.00 -12.42 21.08
N ARG A 123 -35.70 -12.17 20.88
CA ARG A 123 -34.58 -12.98 21.38
C ARG A 123 -34.06 -12.40 22.70
N GLY A 124 -33.23 -13.15 23.43
CA GLY A 124 -32.68 -12.70 24.71
C GLY A 124 -31.62 -11.59 24.64
N TYR A 125 -31.37 -11.01 23.46
CA TYR A 125 -30.52 -9.85 23.22
C TYR A 125 -31.25 -8.80 22.36
N PRO A 126 -30.85 -7.52 22.42
CA PRO A 126 -31.46 -6.46 21.63
C PRO A 126 -31.10 -6.57 20.14
N SER A 127 -32.06 -6.19 19.29
CA SER A 127 -31.89 -6.02 17.84
C SER A 127 -32.78 -4.88 17.36
N ALA A 128 -32.28 -4.08 16.41
CA ALA A 128 -33.03 -2.97 15.85
C ALA A 128 -34.33 -3.46 15.21
N GLY A 129 -35.47 -3.00 15.75
CA GLY A 129 -36.79 -3.37 15.27
C GLY A 129 -37.12 -4.86 15.37
N ALA A 130 -36.41 -5.62 16.23
CA ALA A 130 -36.54 -7.07 16.37
C ALA A 130 -36.35 -7.84 15.04
N LEU A 131 -35.52 -7.32 14.14
CA LEU A 131 -35.25 -7.94 12.84
C LEU A 131 -34.32 -9.15 12.95
N TYR A 132 -33.37 -9.09 13.87
CA TYR A 132 -32.36 -10.12 14.12
C TYR A 132 -31.66 -10.64 12.85
N PRO A 133 -30.99 -9.79 12.06
CA PRO A 133 -30.24 -10.19 10.87
C PRO A 133 -28.99 -11.02 11.12
N VAL A 134 -28.50 -11.13 12.37
CA VAL A 134 -27.31 -11.93 12.69
C VAL A 134 -27.73 -13.34 13.12
N GLU A 135 -27.26 -14.33 12.37
CA GLU A 135 -27.43 -15.74 12.67
C GLU A 135 -26.13 -16.32 13.27
N LEU A 136 -26.23 -17.40 14.05
CA LEU A 136 -25.11 -17.96 14.79
C LEU A 136 -24.86 -19.42 14.38
N PHE A 137 -23.64 -19.68 13.94
CA PHE A 137 -23.13 -21.02 13.68
C PHE A 137 -22.09 -21.38 14.75
N CYS A 138 -22.16 -22.60 15.25
CA CYS A 138 -21.17 -23.16 16.16
C CYS A 138 -20.46 -24.31 15.44
N CYS A 139 -19.13 -24.29 15.49
CA CYS A 139 -18.28 -25.31 14.87
C CYS A 139 -17.50 -26.05 15.96
N ASP A 140 -17.56 -27.38 15.93
CA ASP A 140 -16.73 -28.28 16.71
C ASP A 140 -15.37 -28.44 16.03
N LEU A 141 -14.33 -27.98 16.71
CA LEU A 141 -12.95 -27.96 16.20
C LEU A 141 -12.15 -29.20 16.61
N ASN A 142 -12.73 -30.12 17.37
CA ASN A 142 -12.07 -31.35 17.76
C ASN A 142 -11.96 -32.30 16.54
N ALA A 143 -10.84 -33.03 16.46
CA ALA A 143 -10.57 -33.97 15.36
C ALA A 143 -11.67 -35.05 15.22
N GLN A 144 -12.21 -35.50 16.34
CA GLN A 144 -13.41 -36.32 16.41
C GLN A 144 -14.53 -35.52 17.06
N SER A 145 -15.66 -35.39 16.38
CA SER A 145 -16.74 -34.54 16.89
C SER A 145 -17.34 -35.09 18.19
N ALA A 146 -17.51 -34.22 19.18
CA ALA A 146 -18.29 -34.50 20.39
C ALA A 146 -19.80 -34.32 20.16
N TRP A 147 -20.23 -33.97 18.95
CA TRP A 147 -21.60 -33.61 18.61
C TRP A 147 -22.25 -34.63 17.66
N PRO A 148 -23.57 -34.90 17.80
CA PRO A 148 -24.24 -35.88 16.98
C PRO A 148 -24.43 -35.38 15.53
N ASN A 149 -23.95 -36.16 14.56
CA ASN A 149 -24.25 -36.02 13.12
C ASN A 149 -23.58 -34.87 12.34
N SER A 150 -22.93 -33.88 12.97
CA SER A 150 -22.16 -32.84 12.25
C SER A 150 -21.20 -32.06 13.16
N HIS A 151 -20.12 -31.56 12.57
CA HIS A 151 -19.19 -30.59 13.18
C HIS A 151 -19.75 -29.16 13.20
N VAL A 152 -20.86 -28.87 12.51
CA VAL A 152 -21.41 -27.51 12.40
C VAL A 152 -22.91 -27.50 12.68
N TYR A 153 -23.30 -26.70 13.67
CA TYR A 153 -24.70 -26.42 13.97
C TYR A 153 -25.05 -24.96 13.74
N HIS A 154 -26.22 -24.73 13.15
CA HIS A 154 -26.87 -23.43 13.09
C HIS A 154 -27.95 -23.33 14.17
N LEU A 155 -27.93 -22.25 14.95
CA LEU A 155 -28.93 -21.99 15.98
C LEU A 155 -30.22 -21.46 15.34
N LEU A 156 -31.35 -22.13 15.59
CA LEU A 156 -32.69 -21.67 15.24
C LEU A 156 -33.39 -21.05 16.46
N PRO A 157 -33.35 -19.72 16.64
CA PRO A 157 -33.68 -19.11 17.93
C PRO A 157 -35.17 -19.18 18.27
N ARG A 158 -36.04 -19.19 17.25
CA ARG A 158 -37.50 -19.25 17.44
C ARG A 158 -37.97 -20.64 17.87
N SER A 159 -37.49 -21.69 17.20
CA SER A 159 -37.84 -23.08 17.51
C SER A 159 -37.02 -23.64 18.66
N ARG A 160 -35.97 -22.93 19.09
CA ARG A 160 -35.00 -23.34 20.12
C ARG A 160 -34.29 -24.65 19.76
N LYS A 161 -34.03 -24.85 18.47
CA LYS A 161 -33.38 -26.04 17.92
C LYS A 161 -32.00 -25.71 17.36
N LEU A 162 -31.16 -26.73 17.24
CA LEU A 162 -29.94 -26.69 16.44
C LEU A 162 -30.21 -27.49 15.17
N GLU A 163 -29.97 -26.90 14.00
CA GLU A 163 -29.99 -27.64 12.75
C GLU A 163 -28.58 -28.02 12.34
N SER A 164 -28.43 -29.28 11.91
CA SER A 164 -27.18 -29.86 11.46
C SER A 164 -26.90 -29.43 10.03
N ILE A 165 -25.75 -28.81 9.78
CA ILE A 165 -25.31 -28.54 8.41
C ILE A 165 -24.67 -29.81 7.86
N GLN A 166 -25.23 -30.35 6.78
CA GLN A 166 -24.74 -31.55 6.11
C GLN A 166 -23.70 -31.19 5.02
N ASN A 167 -22.87 -32.17 4.62
CA ASN A 167 -21.80 -32.00 3.62
C ASN A 167 -20.75 -30.93 3.98
N CYS A 168 -20.49 -30.72 5.27
CA CYS A 168 -19.39 -29.87 5.70
C CYS A 168 -18.03 -30.55 5.47
N PHE A 169 -17.00 -29.72 5.25
CA PHE A 169 -15.61 -30.16 5.07
C PHE A 169 -15.09 -31.01 6.25
N ALA A 170 -14.03 -31.80 6.02
CA ALA A 170 -13.35 -32.54 7.08
C ALA A 170 -12.94 -31.61 8.25
N ALA A 171 -12.93 -32.12 9.48
CA ALA A 171 -12.59 -31.36 10.69
C ALA A 171 -11.25 -30.61 10.55
N GLU A 172 -10.26 -31.22 9.88
CA GLU A 172 -8.97 -30.63 9.54
C GLU A 172 -9.10 -29.34 8.73
N HIS A 173 -10.01 -29.31 7.74
CA HIS A 173 -10.23 -28.13 6.92
C HIS A 173 -10.91 -27.00 7.70
N LEU A 174 -11.83 -27.33 8.61
CA LEU A 174 -12.40 -26.35 9.55
C LEU A 174 -11.33 -25.81 10.49
N HIS A 175 -10.47 -26.67 11.02
CA HIS A 175 -9.36 -26.30 11.89
C HIS A 175 -8.38 -25.34 11.18
N ASP A 176 -7.91 -25.70 9.98
CA ASP A 176 -6.99 -24.89 9.18
C ASP A 176 -7.61 -23.57 8.71
N THR A 177 -8.91 -23.57 8.43
CA THR A 177 -9.66 -22.37 8.04
C THR A 177 -9.95 -21.49 9.23
N LEU A 178 -10.10 -22.05 10.43
CA LEU A 178 -10.55 -21.34 11.62
C LEU A 178 -9.42 -20.92 12.58
N LEU A 179 -8.24 -21.52 12.48
CA LEU A 179 -7.14 -21.30 13.41
C LEU A 179 -5.86 -20.87 12.68
N PRO A 180 -5.06 -19.95 13.26
CA PRO A 180 -3.80 -19.51 12.67
C PRO A 180 -2.72 -20.60 12.73
N THR A 181 -2.01 -20.84 11.63
CA THR A 181 -1.07 -21.97 11.44
C THR A 181 0.20 -21.96 12.30
N LYS A 182 0.42 -20.94 13.16
CA LYS A 182 1.67 -20.79 13.96
C LYS A 182 1.49 -20.08 15.31
N GLN A 183 0.27 -19.99 15.86
CA GLN A 183 0.10 -19.42 17.20
C GLN A 183 -0.02 -20.53 18.24
N ASP A 184 0.75 -20.41 19.32
CA ASP A 184 0.66 -21.24 20.52
C ASP A 184 -0.56 -20.82 21.35
N ILE A 185 -1.76 -20.97 20.78
CA ILE A 185 -3.05 -20.72 21.44
C ILE A 185 -3.62 -21.99 22.08
N GLY A 186 -2.89 -23.11 22.06
CA GLY A 186 -3.40 -24.41 22.51
C GLY A 186 -4.46 -24.99 21.57
N SER A 187 -5.41 -25.75 22.12
CA SER A 187 -6.36 -26.58 21.36
C SER A 187 -7.80 -26.11 21.56
N PRO A 188 -8.29 -25.11 20.80
CA PRO A 188 -9.65 -24.61 20.99
C PRO A 188 -10.70 -25.64 20.55
N SER A 189 -11.74 -25.83 21.37
CA SER A 189 -12.76 -26.86 21.14
C SER A 189 -13.96 -26.38 20.32
N ILE A 190 -14.31 -25.08 20.37
CA ILE A 190 -15.46 -24.51 19.66
C ILE A 190 -15.10 -23.18 19.00
N ALA A 191 -15.52 -23.00 17.75
CA ALA A 191 -15.63 -21.69 17.12
C ALA A 191 -17.10 -21.23 17.04
N SER A 192 -17.36 -19.95 17.29
CA SER A 192 -18.65 -19.32 17.06
C SER A 192 -18.54 -18.32 15.92
N ILE A 193 -19.36 -18.49 14.89
CA ILE A 193 -19.38 -17.67 13.68
C ILE A 193 -20.68 -16.88 13.63
N TYR A 194 -20.55 -15.56 13.58
CA TYR A 194 -21.67 -14.63 13.46
C TYR A 194 -21.85 -14.31 11.98
N PHE A 195 -23.00 -14.68 11.44
CA PHE A 195 -23.32 -14.48 10.03
C PHE A 195 -24.39 -13.40 9.87
N MET A 196 -24.03 -12.28 9.25
CA MET A 196 -24.99 -11.20 8.98
C MET A 196 -25.69 -11.43 7.64
N TYR A 197 -26.99 -11.65 7.66
CA TYR A 197 -27.78 -11.74 6.44
C TYR A 197 -28.17 -10.33 5.95
N LEU A 198 -27.36 -9.78 5.05
CA LEU A 198 -27.45 -8.39 4.57
C LEU A 198 -28.83 -7.99 4.04
N PRO A 199 -29.55 -8.79 3.24
CA PRO A 199 -30.90 -8.42 2.79
C PRO A 199 -31.85 -8.10 3.96
N LYS A 200 -31.79 -8.91 5.03
CA LYS A 200 -32.59 -8.73 6.25
C LYS A 200 -32.09 -7.58 7.13
N ALA A 201 -30.80 -7.30 7.11
CA ALA A 201 -30.23 -6.14 7.80
C ALA A 201 -30.65 -4.81 7.14
N LEU A 202 -30.67 -4.77 5.80
CA LEU A 202 -30.75 -3.53 5.04
C LEU A 202 -32.18 -3.14 4.62
N PHE A 203 -33.13 -4.07 4.52
CA PHE A 203 -34.44 -3.75 3.92
C PHE A 203 -35.22 -2.66 4.68
N LYS A 204 -35.15 -2.63 6.02
CA LYS A 204 -35.91 -1.68 6.86
C LYS A 204 -35.12 -0.40 7.15
N TYR A 205 -33.80 -0.51 7.40
CA TYR A 205 -32.98 0.58 7.90
C TYR A 205 -31.89 1.05 6.92
N ARG A 206 -31.89 0.52 5.69
CA ARG A 206 -30.91 0.83 4.63
C ARG A 206 -29.49 0.74 5.20
N TYR A 207 -28.64 1.73 4.92
CA TYR A 207 -27.24 1.78 5.38
C TYR A 207 -27.09 1.69 6.90
N ARG A 208 -28.04 2.22 7.70
CA ARG A 208 -28.01 2.11 9.17
C ARG A 208 -28.24 0.68 9.65
N GLY A 209 -28.94 -0.13 8.85
CA GLY A 209 -29.19 -1.54 9.14
C GLY A 209 -27.92 -2.36 9.32
N TYR A 210 -26.87 -2.03 8.57
CA TYR A 210 -25.56 -2.65 8.73
C TYR A 210 -24.94 -2.34 10.10
N ARG A 211 -24.93 -1.06 10.52
CA ARG A 211 -24.43 -0.63 11.85
C ARG A 211 -25.23 -1.28 12.98
N HIS A 212 -26.55 -1.39 12.81
CA HIS A 212 -27.41 -2.08 13.78
C HIS A 212 -27.10 -3.57 13.87
N ALA A 213 -26.77 -4.22 12.75
CA ALA A 213 -26.38 -5.63 12.76
C ALA A 213 -25.00 -5.85 13.42
N LEU A 214 -24.06 -4.90 13.32
CA LEU A 214 -22.81 -4.96 14.10
C LEU A 214 -23.05 -4.80 15.61
N LEU A 215 -23.90 -3.84 16.00
CA LEU A 215 -24.30 -3.67 17.40
C LEU A 215 -25.01 -4.91 17.93
N GLU A 216 -25.85 -5.54 17.11
CA GLU A 216 -26.48 -6.82 17.41
C GLU A 216 -25.45 -7.93 17.59
N ALA A 217 -24.44 -8.05 16.73
CA ALA A 217 -23.38 -9.06 16.90
C ALA A 217 -22.63 -8.85 18.23
N GLY A 218 -22.35 -7.62 18.63
CA GLY A 218 -21.77 -7.29 19.95
C GLY A 218 -22.70 -7.64 21.11
N ALA A 219 -24.01 -7.39 20.97
CA ALA A 219 -25.01 -7.76 21.97
C ALA A 219 -25.19 -9.28 22.08
N LEU A 220 -25.17 -9.98 20.93
CA LEU A 220 -25.21 -11.44 20.83
C LEU A 220 -23.98 -12.04 21.50
N HIS A 221 -22.79 -11.50 21.24
CA HIS A 221 -21.56 -11.90 21.92
C HIS A 221 -21.64 -11.71 23.45
N THR A 222 -22.19 -10.58 23.88
CA THR A 222 -22.37 -10.29 25.31
C THR A 222 -23.35 -11.27 25.96
N ALA A 223 -24.46 -11.58 25.30
CA ALA A 223 -25.45 -12.55 25.78
C ALA A 223 -24.94 -14.01 25.73
N TYR A 224 -24.09 -14.33 24.76
CA TYR A 224 -23.37 -15.60 24.67
C TYR A 224 -22.39 -15.76 25.86
N ARG A 225 -21.78 -14.66 26.31
CA ARG A 225 -20.86 -14.62 27.46
C ARG A 225 -21.52 -14.67 28.84
N THR A 226 -22.80 -14.32 28.95
CA THR A 226 -23.54 -14.40 30.23
C THR A 226 -24.13 -15.78 30.50
N ALA A 227 -24.05 -16.70 29.55
CA ALA A 227 -24.29 -18.11 29.83
C ALA A 227 -23.24 -18.60 30.84
N ARG A 228 -23.67 -19.39 31.84
CA ARG A 228 -22.88 -19.79 33.02
C ARG A 228 -21.72 -20.76 32.72
N VAL A 229 -21.00 -20.59 31.61
CA VAL A 229 -19.88 -21.42 31.18
C VAL A 229 -18.67 -20.54 30.87
N LYS A 230 -17.53 -20.90 31.45
CA LYS A 230 -16.33 -20.05 31.52
C LYS A 230 -15.41 -20.29 30.30
N ILE A 231 -15.37 -19.36 29.32
CA ILE A 231 -14.58 -19.50 28.05
C ILE A 231 -13.89 -18.16 27.64
N HIS A 232 -12.86 -18.21 26.78
CA HIS A 232 -11.83 -17.19 26.46
C HIS A 232 -11.72 -16.81 24.92
N SER A 233 -11.23 -15.61 24.46
CA SER A 233 -11.26 -15.11 23.01
C SER A 233 -10.28 -13.94 22.56
N LYS A 234 -9.91 -13.74 21.23
CA LYS A 234 -8.99 -12.67 20.60
C LYS A 234 -9.27 -12.23 19.08
N VAL A 235 -8.75 -11.06 18.55
CA VAL A 235 -8.92 -10.42 17.16
C VAL A 235 -7.61 -9.81 16.51
N ALA A 236 -7.57 -9.44 15.20
CA ALA A 236 -6.37 -9.41 14.29
C ALA A 236 -6.39 -8.40 13.02
N HIS A 237 -5.27 -7.75 12.51
CA HIS A 237 -5.06 -6.97 11.20
C HIS A 237 -3.96 -7.40 10.13
N SER A 238 -4.22 -7.37 8.79
CA SER A 238 -3.38 -8.03 7.72
C SER A 238 -2.45 -7.17 6.82
N ASN A 239 -1.36 -7.79 6.30
CA ASN A 239 -0.35 -7.25 5.35
C ASN A 239 -0.66 -7.48 3.84
N HIS A 240 -1.90 -7.72 3.42
CA HIS A 240 -2.26 -8.05 2.03
C HIS A 240 -3.05 -6.94 1.33
N PRO A 241 -3.09 -6.93 -0.02
CA PRO A 241 -4.04 -6.08 -0.75
C PRO A 241 -5.48 -6.47 -0.43
N ASP A 242 -6.38 -5.48 -0.46
CA ASP A 242 -7.81 -5.67 -0.23
C ASP A 242 -8.51 -6.34 -1.43
N TYR A 243 -7.95 -6.20 -2.63
CA TYR A 243 -8.48 -6.82 -3.85
C TYR A 243 -7.38 -7.18 -4.85
N LEU A 244 -7.70 -8.15 -5.71
CA LEU A 244 -6.88 -8.59 -6.83
C LEU A 244 -7.82 -8.84 -8.03
N PHE A 245 -7.62 -8.12 -9.12
CA PHE A 245 -8.37 -8.26 -10.36
C PHE A 245 -7.50 -8.92 -11.43
N PHE A 246 -7.92 -10.10 -11.89
CA PHE A 246 -7.29 -10.78 -13.00
C PHE A 246 -7.95 -10.36 -14.32
N GLN A 247 -7.17 -9.81 -15.24
CA GLN A 247 -7.62 -9.47 -16.59
C GLN A 247 -7.03 -10.47 -17.59
N PRO A 248 -7.77 -11.55 -17.92
CA PRO A 248 -7.31 -12.56 -18.87
C PRO A 248 -7.06 -11.95 -20.25
N ASN A 249 -6.12 -12.54 -20.97
CA ASN A 249 -5.93 -12.27 -22.39
C ASN A 249 -6.99 -13.02 -23.22
N ALA A 250 -7.71 -12.29 -24.08
CA ALA A 250 -8.65 -12.92 -25.03
C ALA A 250 -7.92 -13.71 -26.14
N LEU A 251 -6.65 -13.37 -26.39
CA LEU A 251 -5.77 -14.07 -27.33
C LEU A 251 -4.51 -14.53 -26.61
N ARG A 252 -4.12 -15.79 -26.82
CA ARG A 252 -2.90 -16.37 -26.21
C ARG A 252 -1.62 -15.57 -26.52
N SER A 253 -1.60 -14.89 -27.67
CA SER A 253 -0.50 -14.04 -28.14
C SER A 253 -0.36 -12.71 -27.39
N LEU A 254 -1.40 -12.27 -26.67
CA LEU A 254 -1.38 -11.06 -25.85
C LEU A 254 -1.10 -11.42 -24.40
N PRO A 255 -0.39 -10.57 -23.63
CA PRO A 255 -0.14 -10.83 -22.21
C PRO A 255 -1.40 -10.55 -21.37
N SER A 256 -1.52 -11.28 -20.25
CA SER A 256 -2.49 -10.97 -19.20
C SER A 256 -2.06 -9.75 -18.38
N SER A 257 -3.02 -9.11 -17.72
CA SER A 257 -2.74 -8.03 -16.76
C SER A 257 -3.44 -8.32 -15.44
N ILE A 258 -2.86 -7.83 -14.37
CA ILE A 258 -3.35 -8.00 -13.02
C ILE A 258 -3.26 -6.67 -12.31
N ASP A 259 -4.34 -6.29 -11.66
CA ASP A 259 -4.39 -5.11 -10.81
C ASP A 259 -4.64 -5.56 -9.38
N THR A 260 -3.96 -4.96 -8.44
CA THR A 260 -4.11 -5.22 -7.01
C THR A 260 -4.19 -3.90 -6.29
N GLY A 261 -4.86 -3.85 -5.15
CA GLY A 261 -4.87 -2.63 -4.38
C GLY A 261 -5.49 -2.73 -3.01
N SER A 262 -5.41 -1.60 -2.31
CA SER A 262 -5.99 -1.44 -0.99
C SER A 262 -6.94 -0.24 -0.95
N LYS A 263 -7.78 -0.20 0.08
CA LYS A 263 -8.65 0.93 0.42
C LYS A 263 -7.86 2.20 0.76
N TRP A 264 -6.55 2.07 1.01
CA TRP A 264 -5.60 3.16 1.21
C TRP A 264 -5.11 3.81 -0.10
N GLN A 265 -5.73 3.49 -1.25
CA GLN A 265 -5.35 4.00 -2.58
C GLN A 265 -3.93 3.62 -3.01
N ILE A 266 -3.45 2.48 -2.50
CA ILE A 266 -2.18 1.89 -2.90
C ILE A 266 -2.51 0.81 -3.91
N HIS A 267 -2.00 0.97 -5.13
CA HIS A 267 -2.33 0.12 -6.26
C HIS A 267 -1.04 -0.47 -6.81
N GLY A 268 -1.05 -1.77 -7.11
CA GLY A 268 0.01 -2.43 -7.89
C GLY A 268 -0.58 -3.03 -9.15
N SER A 269 0.20 -3.11 -10.20
CA SER A 269 -0.22 -3.60 -11.49
C SER A 269 0.87 -4.43 -12.14
N GLY A 270 0.50 -5.41 -12.94
CA GLY A 270 1.45 -6.33 -13.52
C GLY A 270 0.97 -6.86 -14.85
N VAL A 271 1.89 -6.98 -15.79
CA VAL A 271 1.63 -7.48 -17.13
C VAL A 271 2.58 -8.61 -17.46
N GLY A 272 2.10 -9.60 -18.19
CA GLY A 272 2.93 -10.69 -18.68
C GLY A 272 2.17 -11.99 -18.86
N TRP A 273 2.92 -13.06 -19.14
CA TRP A 273 2.38 -14.40 -19.30
C TRP A 273 2.54 -15.22 -18.00
N GLY A 274 1.47 -15.94 -17.65
CA GLY A 274 1.43 -16.80 -16.48
C GLY A 274 1.63 -16.03 -15.17
N SER A 275 2.36 -16.61 -14.23
CA SER A 275 2.57 -16.08 -12.87
C SER A 275 3.41 -14.81 -12.81
N LYS A 276 4.08 -14.40 -13.90
CA LYS A 276 4.90 -13.17 -13.94
C LYS A 276 4.06 -11.91 -13.70
N SER A 277 2.85 -11.86 -14.25
CA SER A 277 1.92 -10.74 -14.04
C SER A 277 1.51 -10.61 -12.57
N ILE A 278 1.28 -11.74 -11.89
CA ILE A 278 0.94 -11.79 -10.45
C ILE A 278 2.12 -11.28 -9.62
N ALA A 279 3.31 -11.81 -9.87
CA ALA A 279 4.51 -11.45 -9.14
C ALA A 279 4.83 -9.95 -9.27
N SER A 280 4.71 -9.40 -10.49
CA SER A 280 4.90 -7.97 -10.75
C SER A 280 3.88 -7.11 -10.01
N ALA A 281 2.59 -7.43 -10.12
CA ALA A 281 1.52 -6.66 -9.47
C ALA A 281 1.65 -6.66 -7.94
N MET A 282 1.94 -7.82 -7.36
CA MET A 282 2.15 -7.96 -5.91
C MET A 282 3.43 -7.26 -5.45
N GLY A 283 4.52 -7.36 -6.21
CA GLY A 283 5.77 -6.66 -5.92
C GLY A 283 5.57 -5.14 -5.90
N GLU A 284 4.94 -4.59 -6.95
CA GLU A 284 4.62 -3.17 -7.04
C GLU A 284 3.70 -2.71 -5.90
N PHE A 285 2.71 -3.51 -5.52
CA PHE A 285 1.84 -3.18 -4.39
C PHE A 285 2.60 -3.09 -3.06
N ILE A 286 3.45 -4.08 -2.77
CA ILE A 286 4.22 -4.11 -1.52
C ILE A 286 5.24 -2.96 -1.51
N GLU A 287 5.88 -2.69 -2.66
CA GLU A 287 6.80 -1.56 -2.82
C GLU A 287 6.09 -0.23 -2.55
N ARG A 288 4.99 0.04 -3.24
CA ARG A 288 4.23 1.29 -3.05
C ARG A 288 3.72 1.38 -1.62
N ARG A 289 3.20 0.29 -1.03
CA ARG A 289 2.78 0.29 0.38
C ARG A 289 3.90 0.77 1.29
N HIS A 290 5.10 0.25 1.08
CA HIS A 290 6.24 0.62 1.88
C HIS A 290 6.55 2.13 1.78
N PHE A 291 6.63 2.68 0.57
CA PHE A 291 6.98 4.09 0.39
C PHE A 291 5.84 5.07 0.71
N TYR A 292 4.58 4.64 0.66
CA TYR A 292 3.43 5.45 1.08
C TYR A 292 3.20 5.40 2.60
N LEU A 293 3.45 4.28 3.27
CA LEU A 293 3.00 4.06 4.66
C LEU A 293 4.11 3.76 5.67
N ASP A 294 5.23 3.16 5.25
CA ASP A 294 6.16 2.48 6.17
C ASP A 294 7.53 3.20 6.31
N ILE A 295 7.69 4.41 5.76
CA ILE A 295 8.91 5.19 5.91
C ILE A 295 9.01 5.76 7.33
N ALA A 296 9.93 5.18 8.12
CA ALA A 296 10.21 5.63 9.48
C ALA A 296 10.96 6.97 9.49
N ARG A 297 10.53 7.86 10.38
CA ARG A 297 11.19 9.12 10.73
C ARG A 297 12.01 8.87 11.99
N GLU A 298 13.32 8.75 11.85
CA GLU A 298 14.19 8.28 12.93
C GLU A 298 14.63 9.40 13.86
N LYS A 299 14.83 10.61 13.33
CA LYS A 299 15.18 11.80 14.10
C LYS A 299 14.82 13.09 13.36
N SER A 300 14.89 14.21 14.07
CA SER A 300 14.76 15.55 13.52
C SER A 300 16.08 16.31 13.66
N GLY A 301 16.47 17.10 12.66
CA GLY A 301 17.70 17.90 12.71
C GLY A 301 17.96 18.68 11.43
N THR A 302 18.99 19.53 11.43
CA THR A 302 19.39 20.26 10.23
C THR A 302 20.14 19.34 9.26
N LEU A 303 20.30 19.79 8.01
CA LEU A 303 21.11 19.06 7.04
C LEU A 303 22.58 18.95 7.48
N GLN A 304 23.10 19.96 8.18
CA GLN A 304 24.49 19.97 8.68
C GLN A 304 24.71 18.99 9.83
N ASP A 305 23.67 18.66 10.60
CA ASP A 305 23.75 17.65 11.67
C ASP A 305 23.81 16.21 11.14
N ALA A 306 23.38 16.02 9.89
CA ALA A 306 23.14 14.71 9.29
C ALA A 306 24.14 14.33 8.18
N LEU A 307 24.69 15.34 7.51
CA LEU A 307 25.49 15.22 6.30
C LEU A 307 26.77 16.06 6.38
N THR A 308 27.76 15.76 5.54
CA THR A 308 28.93 16.62 5.38
C THR A 308 28.55 17.96 4.76
N SER A 309 29.38 18.99 4.94
CA SER A 309 29.08 20.33 4.41
C SER A 309 28.84 20.36 2.89
N ALA A 310 29.56 19.53 2.13
CA ALA A 310 29.37 19.42 0.68
C ALA A 310 28.00 18.81 0.35
N GLU A 311 27.68 17.66 0.95
CA GLU A 311 26.39 16.98 0.78
C GLU A 311 25.19 17.86 1.17
N ALA A 312 25.29 18.53 2.32
CA ALA A 312 24.25 19.45 2.78
C ALA A 312 24.05 20.61 1.80
N ASN A 313 25.12 21.14 1.19
CA ASN A 313 25.00 22.21 0.20
C ASN A 313 24.32 21.76 -1.11
N GLU A 314 24.49 20.50 -1.51
CA GLU A 314 23.78 19.94 -2.67
C GLU A 314 22.29 19.82 -2.39
N PHE A 315 21.89 19.31 -1.22
CA PHE A 315 20.48 19.30 -0.81
C PHE A 315 19.90 20.72 -0.69
N VAL A 316 20.64 21.68 -0.14
CA VAL A 316 20.20 23.09 -0.07
C VAL A 316 19.96 23.65 -1.47
N SER A 317 20.85 23.35 -2.42
CA SER A 317 20.73 23.83 -3.80
C SER A 317 19.57 23.18 -4.54
N ALA A 318 19.31 21.89 -4.29
CA ALA A 318 18.13 21.21 -4.81
C ALA A 318 16.84 21.76 -4.19
N PHE A 319 16.75 21.87 -2.87
CA PHE A 319 15.56 22.38 -2.18
C PHE A 319 15.24 23.84 -2.48
N LEU A 320 16.25 24.66 -2.80
CA LEU A 320 16.01 26.03 -3.28
C LEU A 320 15.20 26.04 -4.58
N GLN A 321 15.38 25.03 -5.45
CA GLN A 321 14.67 24.90 -6.72
C GLN A 321 13.34 24.16 -6.59
N THR A 322 13.23 23.22 -5.64
CA THR A 322 12.01 22.43 -5.44
C THR A 322 11.00 23.08 -4.50
N SER A 323 11.38 24.10 -3.73
CA SER A 323 10.48 24.71 -2.75
C SER A 323 9.22 25.30 -3.40
N ARG A 324 8.07 25.07 -2.76
CA ARG A 324 6.77 25.62 -3.20
C ARG A 324 6.67 27.12 -2.99
N THR A 325 7.30 27.60 -1.92
CA THR A 325 7.32 29.00 -1.51
C THR A 325 8.71 29.59 -1.69
N GLU A 326 8.79 30.89 -1.94
CA GLU A 326 10.06 31.60 -1.99
C GLU A 326 10.83 31.40 -0.67
N THR A 327 12.04 30.87 -0.78
CA THR A 327 12.89 30.51 0.35
C THR A 327 14.33 30.93 0.10
N THR A 328 15.16 30.90 1.13
CA THR A 328 16.58 31.23 1.03
C THR A 328 17.44 30.06 1.51
N LYS A 329 18.71 30.05 1.10
CA LYS A 329 19.66 29.01 1.53
C LYS A 329 19.78 28.97 3.05
N GLU A 330 19.73 30.13 3.71
CA GLU A 330 19.83 30.28 5.16
C GLU A 330 18.62 29.64 5.86
N LYS A 331 17.41 29.87 5.33
CA LYS A 331 16.19 29.23 5.84
C LYS A 331 16.24 27.71 5.70
N ILE A 332 16.71 27.20 4.55
CA ILE A 332 16.84 25.75 4.35
C ILE A 332 17.87 25.15 5.31
N ARG A 333 19.01 25.81 5.52
CA ARG A 333 20.05 25.35 6.46
C ARG A 333 19.57 25.33 7.91
N ALA A 334 18.79 26.34 8.30
CA ALA A 334 18.23 26.43 9.65
C ALA A 334 17.02 25.50 9.87
N HIS A 335 16.45 24.93 8.81
CA HIS A 335 15.27 24.09 8.91
C HIS A 335 15.59 22.73 9.53
N ALA A 336 14.75 22.31 10.48
CA ALA A 336 14.85 21.00 11.12
C ALA A 336 14.02 19.98 10.34
N PHE A 337 14.68 19.23 9.46
CA PHE A 337 14.06 18.19 8.65
C PHE A 337 13.79 16.93 9.48
N GLN A 338 12.76 16.18 9.11
CA GLN A 338 12.65 14.78 9.48
C GLN A 338 13.66 13.97 8.68
N LEU A 339 14.37 13.08 9.38
CA LEU A 339 15.51 12.35 8.83
C LEU A 339 15.34 10.84 8.95
N THR A 340 15.73 10.13 7.89
CA THR A 340 15.72 8.67 7.80
C THR A 340 17.13 8.18 7.46
N LYS A 341 17.52 7.03 8.00
CA LYS A 341 18.84 6.44 7.74
C LYS A 341 18.96 5.99 6.28
N ALA A 342 20.12 6.26 5.70
CA ALA A 342 20.51 5.81 4.38
C ALA A 342 22.01 5.43 4.35
N TRP A 343 22.47 4.96 3.21
CA TRP A 343 23.87 4.61 2.97
C TRP A 343 24.41 5.38 1.77
N ARG A 344 25.61 5.95 1.90
CA ARG A 344 26.33 6.56 0.78
C ARG A 344 26.75 5.47 -0.20
N THR A 345 26.49 5.66 -1.50
CA THR A 345 26.88 4.67 -2.52
C THR A 345 28.39 4.55 -2.70
N LYS A 346 29.12 5.63 -2.39
CA LYS A 346 30.58 5.74 -2.57
C LYS A 346 31.36 4.78 -1.67
N ASP A 347 30.97 4.66 -0.40
CA ASP A 347 31.72 3.94 0.62
C ASP A 347 30.85 3.09 1.56
N TRP A 348 29.53 3.05 1.35
CA TRP A 348 28.55 2.35 2.18
C TRP A 348 28.51 2.83 3.64
N SER A 349 29.07 4.00 3.94
CA SER A 349 28.95 4.60 5.26
C SER A 349 27.49 5.02 5.53
N PRO A 350 26.98 4.81 6.75
CA PRO A 350 25.64 5.25 7.10
C PRO A 350 25.58 6.77 7.20
N CYS A 351 24.43 7.33 6.84
CA CYS A 351 24.09 8.73 7.01
C CYS A 351 22.60 8.89 7.27
N PHE A 352 22.15 10.13 7.42
CA PHE A 352 20.74 10.47 7.50
C PHE A 352 20.40 11.46 6.39
N ILE A 353 19.30 11.22 5.69
CA ILE A 353 18.80 12.08 4.61
C ILE A 353 17.37 12.52 4.92
N PRO A 354 16.89 13.62 4.32
CA PRO A 354 15.52 14.09 4.49
C PRO A 354 14.48 13.01 4.15
N SER A 355 13.64 12.64 5.12
CA SER A 355 12.56 11.65 4.95
C SER A 355 11.56 12.05 3.87
N VAL A 356 11.42 13.37 3.64
CA VAL A 356 10.58 13.97 2.59
C VAL A 356 10.94 13.47 1.18
N CYS A 357 12.20 13.10 0.95
CA CYS A 357 12.67 12.56 -0.33
C CYS A 357 12.39 11.06 -0.48
N LEU A 358 11.90 10.38 0.56
CA LEU A 358 11.63 8.95 0.58
C LEU A 358 10.13 8.64 0.68
N SER A 359 9.40 9.37 1.53
CA SER A 359 7.98 9.15 1.81
C SER A 359 7.09 9.76 0.73
N LEU A 360 6.30 8.94 0.04
CA LEU A 360 5.39 9.41 -1.02
C LEU A 360 4.16 10.14 -0.48
N THR A 361 3.74 9.82 0.75
CA THR A 361 2.60 10.50 1.38
C THR A 361 3.05 11.82 2.01
N PRO A 362 2.48 12.97 1.60
CA PRO A 362 2.65 14.21 2.34
C PRO A 362 1.90 14.09 3.67
N VAL A 363 2.57 14.44 4.78
CA VAL A 363 1.93 14.47 6.10
C VAL A 363 1.38 15.87 6.33
N THR A 364 0.09 15.98 6.60
CA THR A 364 -0.56 17.27 6.89
C THR A 364 0.16 17.97 8.05
N GLY A 365 0.47 19.26 7.87
CA GLY A 365 1.20 20.05 8.87
C GLY A 365 2.72 19.85 8.89
N ASP A 366 3.26 18.94 8.08
CA ASP A 366 4.71 18.75 7.97
C ASP A 366 5.34 19.86 7.12
N SER A 367 6.20 20.67 7.75
CA SER A 367 6.91 21.78 7.12
C SER A 367 7.85 21.33 6.01
N ASP A 368 8.33 20.09 6.03
CA ASP A 368 9.23 19.56 4.99
C ASP A 368 8.54 19.54 3.61
N ASN A 369 7.21 19.43 3.59
CA ASN A 369 6.40 19.50 2.37
C ASN A 369 6.61 20.81 1.58
N ASN A 370 7.01 21.90 2.25
CA ASN A 370 7.25 23.18 1.58
C ASN A 370 8.53 23.17 0.75
N TYR A 371 9.52 22.37 1.14
CA TYR A 371 10.82 22.29 0.47
C TYR A 371 10.83 21.26 -0.65
N TYR A 372 10.06 20.17 -0.51
CA TYR A 372 9.95 19.12 -1.51
C TYR A 372 8.49 18.64 -1.64
N PRO A 373 7.65 19.40 -2.36
CA PRO A 373 6.21 19.16 -2.46
C PRO A 373 5.85 18.03 -3.42
N ASN A 374 6.62 17.86 -4.51
CA ASN A 374 6.37 16.87 -5.55
C ASN A 374 7.21 15.63 -5.30
N ARG A 375 6.55 14.46 -5.28
CA ARG A 375 7.16 13.20 -4.88
C ARG A 375 6.66 12.09 -5.78
N ASP A 376 7.56 11.20 -6.15
CA ASP A 376 7.23 10.04 -6.97
C ASP A 376 8.06 8.81 -6.61
N THR A 377 7.72 7.71 -7.25
CA THR A 377 8.37 6.41 -7.09
C THR A 377 9.72 6.32 -7.80
N CYS A 378 10.29 7.43 -8.32
CA CYS A 378 11.57 7.37 -9.01
C CYS A 378 12.63 6.72 -8.12
N GLY A 379 13.29 5.69 -8.65
CA GLY A 379 14.33 4.96 -7.96
C GLY A 379 13.87 4.05 -6.83
N CYS A 380 12.56 3.79 -6.67
CA CYS A 380 12.05 2.76 -5.77
C CYS A 380 12.25 1.36 -6.37
N SER A 381 12.30 0.34 -5.52
CA SER A 381 12.43 -1.06 -5.94
C SER A 381 12.15 -1.99 -4.76
N LEU A 382 11.55 -3.15 -5.03
CA LEU A 382 11.36 -4.22 -4.07
C LEU A 382 11.85 -5.56 -4.62
N HIS A 383 12.63 -6.30 -3.82
CA HIS A 383 13.02 -7.67 -4.17
C HIS A 383 13.35 -8.50 -2.93
N TRP A 384 13.20 -9.82 -2.98
CA TRP A 384 13.69 -10.74 -1.91
C TRP A 384 15.21 -10.78 -1.74
N SER A 385 15.95 -10.05 -2.59
CA SER A 385 17.41 -10.02 -2.57
C SER A 385 17.83 -8.57 -2.52
N ALA A 386 18.48 -8.16 -1.42
CA ALA A 386 18.97 -6.79 -1.24
C ALA A 386 19.78 -6.31 -2.45
N LYS A 387 20.66 -7.15 -2.99
CA LYS A 387 21.45 -6.86 -4.20
C LYS A 387 20.59 -6.52 -5.42
N HIS A 388 19.54 -7.30 -5.67
CA HIS A 388 18.65 -7.06 -6.79
C HIS A 388 17.75 -5.84 -6.55
N SER A 389 17.32 -5.62 -5.30
CA SER A 389 16.56 -4.44 -4.92
C SER A 389 17.36 -3.16 -5.18
N ILE A 390 18.62 -3.09 -4.73
CA ILE A 390 19.55 -1.98 -4.98
C ILE A 390 19.77 -1.78 -6.49
N GLN A 391 20.02 -2.87 -7.23
CA GLN A 391 20.22 -2.77 -8.67
C GLN A 391 18.96 -2.23 -9.37
N GLY A 392 17.78 -2.68 -8.97
CA GLY A 392 16.49 -2.20 -9.48
C GLY A 392 16.28 -0.71 -9.20
N ALA A 393 16.54 -0.27 -7.96
CA ALA A 393 16.42 1.13 -7.55
C ALA A 393 17.30 2.06 -8.39
N ILE A 394 18.57 1.69 -8.60
CA ILE A 394 19.49 2.46 -9.45
C ILE A 394 19.03 2.44 -10.90
N GLN A 395 18.61 1.28 -11.43
CA GLN A 395 18.14 1.16 -12.80
C GLN A 395 16.91 2.02 -13.06
N GLU A 396 15.90 1.94 -12.19
CA GLU A 396 14.70 2.75 -12.32
C GLU A 396 15.03 4.24 -12.22
N SER A 397 15.86 4.66 -11.26
CA SER A 397 16.27 6.07 -11.18
C SER A 397 16.91 6.55 -12.49
N LEU A 398 17.88 5.81 -13.03
CA LEU A 398 18.54 6.15 -14.29
C LEU A 398 17.59 6.15 -15.48
N GLU A 399 16.66 5.20 -15.54
CA GLU A 399 15.61 5.14 -16.55
C GLU A 399 14.82 6.45 -16.60
N ARG A 400 14.44 6.98 -15.44
CA ARG A 400 13.74 8.27 -15.29
C ARG A 400 14.63 9.46 -15.64
N GLN A 401 15.92 9.43 -15.28
CA GLN A 401 16.87 10.47 -15.68
C GLN A 401 17.01 10.55 -17.21
N PHE A 402 17.10 9.39 -17.88
CA PHE A 402 17.23 9.30 -19.33
C PHE A 402 15.96 9.78 -20.03
N LEU A 403 14.80 9.44 -19.50
CA LEU A 403 13.51 9.94 -19.97
C LEU A 403 13.42 11.47 -19.88
N THR A 404 13.73 12.04 -18.71
CA THR A 404 13.67 13.49 -18.50
C THR A 404 14.64 14.22 -19.42
N ARG A 405 15.88 13.70 -19.58
CA ARG A 405 16.84 14.26 -20.55
C ARG A 405 16.31 14.17 -21.98
N PHE A 406 15.85 13.01 -22.42
CA PHE A 406 15.28 12.80 -23.75
C PHE A 406 14.12 13.76 -24.03
N TRP A 407 13.23 13.95 -23.05
CA TRP A 407 12.15 14.92 -23.13
C TRP A 407 12.70 16.33 -23.27
N LEU A 408 13.56 16.78 -22.37
CA LEU A 408 14.05 18.17 -22.34
C LEU A 408 14.91 18.53 -23.56
N THR A 409 15.66 17.60 -24.15
CA THR A 409 16.58 17.88 -25.27
C THR A 409 16.06 17.44 -26.63
N ASN A 410 15.04 16.58 -26.67
CA ASN A 410 14.50 15.98 -27.89
C ASN A 410 15.55 15.16 -28.69
N THR A 411 16.57 14.65 -28.01
CA THR A 411 17.68 13.89 -28.61
C THR A 411 17.72 12.46 -28.08
N CYS A 412 17.95 11.49 -28.95
CA CYS A 412 18.14 10.08 -28.59
C CYS A 412 19.49 9.56 -29.12
N GLN A 413 19.92 8.38 -28.67
CA GLN A 413 21.10 7.71 -29.23
C GLN A 413 20.80 7.14 -30.62
N LYS A 414 19.61 6.58 -30.78
CA LYS A 414 19.23 5.89 -32.01
C LYS A 414 17.71 5.78 -32.16
N ILE A 415 17.21 6.02 -33.35
CA ILE A 415 15.84 5.73 -33.78
C ILE A 415 15.83 4.30 -34.33
N LEU A 416 15.05 3.41 -33.71
CA LEU A 416 14.97 2.01 -34.12
C LEU A 416 14.08 1.88 -35.36
N LYS A 417 14.67 1.41 -36.46
CA LYS A 417 13.95 1.18 -37.72
C LYS A 417 13.07 -0.08 -37.61
N PRO A 418 11.94 -0.18 -38.35
CA PRO A 418 11.06 -1.35 -38.31
C PRO A 418 11.79 -2.69 -38.53
N ILE A 419 12.71 -2.76 -39.49
CA ILE A 419 13.50 -3.97 -39.77
C ILE A 419 14.37 -4.39 -38.58
N GLU A 420 14.92 -3.41 -37.83
CA GLU A 420 15.71 -3.68 -36.63
C GLU A 420 14.82 -4.19 -35.49
N ILE A 421 13.64 -3.60 -35.32
CA ILE A 421 12.64 -4.04 -34.34
C ILE A 421 12.21 -5.48 -34.63
N ASP A 422 11.86 -5.80 -35.87
CA ASP A 422 11.47 -7.15 -36.28
C ASP A 422 12.58 -8.17 -36.01
N LYS A 423 13.84 -7.79 -36.25
CA LYS A 423 15.01 -8.64 -35.95
C LYS A 423 15.17 -8.85 -34.45
N LEU A 424 15.02 -7.82 -33.64
CA LEU A 424 15.13 -7.89 -32.18
C LEU A 424 14.02 -8.77 -31.57
N LEU A 425 12.80 -8.63 -32.07
CA LEU A 425 11.61 -9.36 -31.60
C LEU A 425 11.43 -10.73 -32.27
N LYS A 426 12.36 -11.15 -33.14
CA LYS A 426 12.32 -12.47 -33.74
C LYS A 426 12.34 -13.55 -32.65
N HIS A 427 11.31 -14.40 -32.65
CA HIS A 427 11.05 -15.42 -31.63
C HIS A 427 10.72 -14.88 -30.22
N SER A 428 10.34 -13.61 -30.10
CA SER A 428 9.85 -13.03 -28.84
C SER A 428 8.35 -13.23 -28.68
N GLU A 429 7.88 -13.52 -27.46
CA GLU A 429 6.45 -13.53 -27.11
C GLU A 429 5.82 -12.14 -27.34
N CYS A 430 6.59 -11.06 -27.14
CA CYS A 430 6.16 -9.69 -27.39
C CYS A 430 6.00 -9.37 -28.88
N GLY A 431 6.57 -10.17 -29.80
CA GLY A 431 6.50 -9.91 -31.24
C GLY A 431 5.08 -9.89 -31.78
N ALA A 432 4.18 -10.71 -31.22
CA ALA A 432 2.77 -10.68 -31.60
C ALA A 432 2.05 -9.44 -31.04
N THR A 433 2.34 -9.05 -29.80
CA THR A 433 1.78 -7.84 -29.19
C THR A 433 2.20 -6.58 -29.97
N PHE A 434 3.48 -6.50 -30.36
CA PHE A 434 3.98 -5.44 -31.24
C PHE A 434 3.20 -5.38 -32.56
N LYS A 435 3.05 -6.52 -33.25
CA LYS A 435 2.29 -6.57 -34.52
C LYS A 435 0.84 -6.13 -34.36
N HIS A 436 0.16 -6.53 -33.28
CA HIS A 436 -1.21 -6.10 -33.01
C HIS A 436 -1.29 -4.59 -32.79
N LEU A 437 -0.39 -4.01 -32.00
CA LEU A 437 -0.31 -2.57 -31.79
C LEU A 437 0.04 -1.82 -33.09
N SER A 438 0.97 -2.32 -33.90
CA SER A 438 1.32 -1.76 -35.22
C SER A 438 0.19 -1.86 -36.24
N SER A 439 -0.69 -2.87 -36.13
CA SER A 439 -1.90 -2.93 -36.95
C SER A 439 -2.98 -1.95 -36.48
N ALA A 440 -2.91 -1.54 -35.22
CA ALA A 440 -3.84 -0.62 -34.59
C ALA A 440 -3.40 0.85 -34.71
N GLY A 441 -2.17 1.14 -35.08
CA GLY A 441 -1.63 2.50 -35.17
C GLY A 441 -0.14 2.48 -35.43
N THR A 442 0.50 3.64 -35.27
CA THR A 442 1.94 3.78 -35.50
C THR A 442 2.70 3.48 -34.22
N LEU A 443 3.76 2.67 -34.33
CA LEU A 443 4.69 2.40 -33.24
C LEU A 443 6.09 2.91 -33.61
N GLN A 444 6.67 3.71 -32.73
CA GLN A 444 8.04 4.20 -32.81
C GLN A 444 8.83 3.75 -31.58
N ALA A 445 10.12 3.51 -31.72
CA ALA A 445 10.98 3.16 -30.60
C ALA A 445 12.32 3.89 -30.69
N PHE A 446 12.79 4.40 -29.54
CA PHE A 446 13.98 5.23 -29.44
C PHE A 446 14.90 4.66 -28.35
N ASP A 447 16.19 4.48 -28.69
CA ASP A 447 17.26 4.19 -27.73
C ASP A 447 17.65 5.52 -27.07
N ILE A 448 17.23 5.74 -25.82
CA ILE A 448 17.45 7.00 -25.08
C ILE A 448 18.58 6.89 -24.07
N SER A 449 19.38 5.82 -24.16
CA SER A 449 20.46 5.51 -23.23
C SER A 449 21.44 6.67 -23.06
N ASP A 450 21.98 6.80 -21.86
CA ASP A 450 23.17 7.60 -21.62
C ASP A 450 24.42 6.74 -21.78
N SER A 451 25.36 7.17 -22.62
CA SER A 451 26.58 6.42 -22.94
C SER A 451 27.51 6.24 -21.75
N ASP A 452 27.36 7.11 -20.75
CA ASP A 452 28.15 7.08 -19.53
C ASP A 452 27.74 5.94 -18.59
N PHE A 453 26.58 5.33 -18.84
CA PHE A 453 26.06 4.23 -18.05
C PHE A 453 25.94 2.95 -18.90
N PRO A 454 26.17 1.76 -18.31
CA PRO A 454 26.07 0.49 -19.03
C PRO A 454 24.63 0.20 -19.48
N GLY A 455 24.42 -0.79 -20.35
CA GLY A 455 23.06 -1.24 -20.70
C GLY A 455 22.34 -0.39 -21.76
N THR A 456 21.01 -0.54 -21.85
CA THR A 456 20.19 0.11 -22.88
C THR A 456 18.83 0.51 -22.33
N CYS A 457 18.45 1.77 -22.49
CA CYS A 457 17.11 2.27 -22.20
C CYS A 457 16.36 2.56 -23.51
N ILE A 458 15.18 1.94 -23.69
CA ILE A 458 14.33 2.12 -24.86
C ILE A 458 12.97 2.65 -24.42
N ILE A 459 12.50 3.70 -25.07
CA ILE A 459 11.10 4.14 -25.01
C ILE A 459 10.39 3.71 -26.30
N ALA A 460 9.23 3.08 -26.15
CA ALA A 460 8.29 2.76 -27.23
C ALA A 460 7.09 3.70 -27.13
N ILE A 461 6.64 4.23 -28.27
CA ILE A 461 5.54 5.18 -28.37
C ILE A 461 4.54 4.68 -29.40
N TYR A 462 3.28 4.55 -28.98
CA TYR A 462 2.14 4.28 -29.83
C TYR A 462 1.39 5.58 -30.10
N SER A 463 0.96 5.77 -31.34
CA SER A 463 0.07 6.85 -31.74
C SER A 463 -0.98 6.39 -32.75
N SER A 464 -2.13 7.05 -32.75
CA SER A 464 -3.17 6.85 -33.76
C SER A 464 -3.92 8.15 -34.07
N ASP A 465 -4.07 8.42 -35.35
CA ASP A 465 -4.85 9.51 -35.95
C ASP A 465 -6.33 9.15 -36.13
N VAL A 466 -6.70 7.87 -35.96
CA VAL A 466 -8.08 7.39 -36.13
C VAL A 466 -9.00 8.02 -35.09
N THR A 467 -9.98 8.78 -35.58
CA THR A 467 -11.02 9.42 -34.77
C THR A 467 -11.90 8.38 -34.07
N GLY A 468 -12.28 8.64 -32.82
CA GLY A 468 -13.13 7.73 -32.02
C GLY A 468 -12.40 6.55 -31.35
N ARG A 469 -11.07 6.40 -31.52
CA ARG A 469 -10.29 5.50 -30.68
C ARG A 469 -10.13 6.05 -29.26
N ALA A 470 -10.26 5.17 -28.28
CA ALA A 470 -10.05 5.48 -26.87
C ALA A 470 -8.60 5.92 -26.57
N VAL A 471 -7.62 5.21 -27.14
CA VAL A 471 -6.20 5.51 -26.94
C VAL A 471 -5.60 6.04 -28.23
N ARG A 472 -5.17 7.29 -28.22
CA ARG A 472 -4.55 7.97 -29.37
C ARG A 472 -3.05 8.21 -29.18
N TYR A 473 -2.59 8.16 -27.93
CA TYR A 473 -1.18 8.19 -27.55
C TYR A 473 -0.97 7.28 -26.35
N CYS A 474 0.12 6.53 -26.34
CA CYS A 474 0.57 5.75 -25.20
C CYS A 474 2.08 5.52 -25.29
N ALA A 475 2.76 5.42 -24.16
CA ALA A 475 4.19 5.12 -24.10
C ALA A 475 4.48 4.00 -23.10
N GLY A 476 5.61 3.33 -23.30
CA GLY A 476 6.20 2.40 -22.35
C GLY A 476 7.71 2.43 -22.49
N MET A 477 8.44 2.20 -21.40
CA MET A 477 9.89 2.39 -21.38
C MET A 477 10.56 1.24 -20.63
N SER A 478 11.83 0.99 -20.89
CA SER A 478 12.59 0.09 -20.03
C SER A 478 14.09 0.25 -20.20
N TYR A 479 14.81 0.21 -19.08
CA TYR A 479 16.25 0.09 -19.00
C TYR A 479 16.68 -1.34 -18.65
N ALA A 480 17.41 -1.97 -19.58
CA ALA A 480 17.78 -3.38 -19.46
C ALA A 480 19.18 -3.69 -20.02
N LYS A 481 19.59 -4.95 -19.88
CA LYS A 481 20.94 -5.43 -20.22
C LYS A 481 21.33 -5.27 -21.68
N ASN A 482 20.36 -5.26 -22.60
CA ASN A 482 20.57 -5.10 -24.03
C ASN A 482 19.30 -4.59 -24.71
N ARG A 483 19.43 -4.17 -25.98
CA ARG A 483 18.32 -3.65 -26.80
C ARG A 483 17.11 -4.57 -26.88
N ARG A 484 17.32 -5.89 -27.00
CA ARG A 484 16.20 -6.84 -27.07
C ARG A 484 15.38 -6.83 -25.78
N ALA A 485 16.05 -7.01 -24.64
CA ALA A 485 15.38 -7.06 -23.34
C ALA A 485 14.69 -5.73 -23.00
N ALA A 486 15.33 -4.60 -23.32
CA ALA A 486 14.75 -3.27 -23.13
C ALA A 486 13.49 -3.12 -23.98
N LEU A 487 13.58 -3.38 -25.29
CA LEU A 487 12.43 -3.27 -26.20
C LEU A 487 11.27 -4.20 -25.80
N GLU A 488 11.54 -5.45 -25.44
CA GLU A 488 10.53 -6.41 -25.01
C GLU A 488 9.76 -5.89 -23.78
N LYS A 489 10.46 -5.35 -22.79
CA LYS A 489 9.84 -4.81 -21.57
C LYS A 489 9.12 -3.48 -21.83
N SER A 490 9.68 -2.57 -22.66
CA SER A 490 8.99 -1.32 -23.05
C SER A 490 7.66 -1.58 -23.76
N ILE A 491 7.57 -2.64 -24.59
CA ILE A 491 6.32 -3.03 -25.26
C ILE A 491 5.30 -3.55 -24.25
N LEU A 492 5.74 -4.30 -23.24
CA LEU A 492 4.85 -4.80 -22.19
C LEU A 492 4.28 -3.66 -21.34
N GLU A 493 5.12 -2.72 -20.91
CA GLU A 493 4.67 -1.53 -20.17
C GLU A 493 3.73 -0.66 -21.01
N LEU A 494 4.04 -0.47 -22.30
CA LEU A 494 3.14 0.23 -23.22
C LEU A 494 1.79 -0.47 -23.29
N TRP A 495 1.78 -1.81 -23.41
CA TRP A 495 0.53 -2.57 -23.44
C TRP A 495 -0.27 -2.48 -22.14
N GLN A 496 0.39 -2.55 -20.99
CA GLN A 496 -0.23 -2.39 -19.68
C GLN A 496 -0.95 -1.05 -19.58
N THR A 497 -0.25 0.03 -19.93
CA THR A 497 -0.79 1.38 -19.92
C THR A 497 -1.91 1.55 -20.96
N TYR A 498 -1.71 1.06 -22.18
CA TYR A 498 -2.72 1.09 -23.24
C TYR A 498 -4.02 0.42 -22.81
N ARG A 499 -3.92 -0.76 -22.18
CA ARG A 499 -5.06 -1.52 -21.67
C ARG A 499 -5.81 -0.74 -20.60
N PHE A 500 -5.09 -0.18 -19.63
CA PHE A 500 -5.67 0.65 -18.58
C PHE A 500 -6.44 1.82 -19.17
N MET A 501 -5.81 2.60 -20.06
CA MET A 501 -6.45 3.76 -20.70
C MET A 501 -7.67 3.34 -21.54
N ASN A 502 -7.55 2.27 -22.32
CA ASN A 502 -8.66 1.80 -23.14
C ASN A 502 -9.85 1.38 -22.27
N LEU A 503 -9.63 0.66 -21.18
CA LEU A 503 -10.69 0.30 -20.23
C LEU A 503 -11.31 1.55 -19.61
N PHE A 504 -10.47 2.47 -19.12
CA PHE A 504 -10.89 3.72 -18.48
C PHE A 504 -11.82 4.54 -19.38
N TYR A 505 -11.44 4.75 -20.63
CA TYR A 505 -12.27 5.50 -21.59
C TYR A 505 -13.51 4.75 -22.05
N ARG A 506 -13.44 3.40 -22.17
CA ARG A 506 -14.59 2.58 -22.58
C ARG A 506 -15.63 2.39 -21.49
N SER A 507 -15.24 2.57 -20.23
CA SER A 507 -16.16 2.52 -19.08
C SER A 507 -16.75 3.90 -18.73
N ASP A 508 -16.56 4.92 -19.58
CA ASP A 508 -16.97 6.31 -19.33
C ASP A 508 -16.46 6.85 -17.98
N SER A 509 -15.28 6.39 -17.54
CA SER A 509 -14.64 6.87 -16.31
C SER A 509 -14.16 8.29 -16.51
N LYS A 510 -14.26 9.10 -15.45
CA LYS A 510 -13.94 10.52 -15.50
C LYS A 510 -12.57 10.81 -14.88
N ASN A 511 -11.77 11.67 -15.49
CA ASN A 511 -10.40 11.98 -15.05
C ASN A 511 -10.34 12.48 -13.61
N GLU A 512 -11.39 13.15 -13.12
CA GLU A 512 -11.49 13.66 -11.74
C GLU A 512 -11.55 12.56 -10.68
N THR A 513 -11.87 11.31 -11.09
CA THR A 513 -11.86 10.14 -10.19
C THR A 513 -10.45 9.62 -9.90
N ILE A 514 -9.47 9.95 -10.75
CA ILE A 514 -8.08 9.57 -10.57
C ILE A 514 -7.42 10.59 -9.64
N LYS A 515 -6.89 10.12 -8.51
CA LYS A 515 -6.22 10.96 -7.52
C LYS A 515 -4.75 11.18 -7.80
N ASP A 516 -4.10 10.17 -8.38
CA ASP A 516 -2.71 10.25 -8.81
C ASP A 516 -2.54 11.32 -9.90
N GLU A 517 -1.67 12.30 -9.66
CA GLU A 517 -1.49 13.44 -10.55
C GLU A 517 -0.77 13.06 -11.85
N TYR A 518 0.16 12.11 -11.79
CA TYR A 518 0.93 11.64 -12.93
C TYR A 518 0.01 10.88 -13.90
N LEU A 519 -0.80 9.97 -13.35
CA LEU A 519 -1.78 9.23 -14.13
C LEU A 519 -2.86 10.15 -14.71
N ARG A 520 -3.33 11.14 -13.94
CA ARG A 520 -4.29 12.14 -14.43
C ARG A 520 -3.71 12.95 -15.59
N HIS A 521 -2.48 13.46 -15.45
CA HIS A 521 -1.77 14.16 -16.52
C HIS A 521 -1.62 13.27 -17.76
N PHE A 522 -1.16 12.02 -17.57
CA PHE A 522 -0.93 11.09 -18.67
C PHE A 522 -2.21 10.72 -19.42
N LEU A 523 -3.36 10.60 -18.75
CA LEU A 523 -4.65 10.43 -19.43
C LEU A 523 -4.95 11.60 -20.37
N THR A 524 -4.72 12.85 -19.95
CA THR A 524 -4.92 14.04 -20.81
C THR A 524 -3.97 14.08 -22.01
N CYS A 525 -2.86 13.34 -21.96
CA CYS A 525 -1.88 13.22 -23.03
C CYS A 525 -2.31 12.27 -24.16
N SER A 526 -3.47 11.59 -24.07
CA SER A 526 -4.03 10.74 -25.14
C SER A 526 -4.53 11.56 -26.34
N SER A 527 -3.61 12.23 -27.06
CA SER A 527 -3.93 13.14 -28.14
C SER A 527 -2.92 13.04 -29.30
N GLU A 528 -3.38 13.44 -30.49
CA GLU A 528 -2.51 13.57 -31.66
C GLU A 528 -1.48 14.69 -31.49
N HIS A 529 -1.83 15.75 -30.75
CA HIS A 529 -0.90 16.82 -30.43
C HIS A 529 0.32 16.29 -29.64
N THR A 530 0.08 15.44 -28.64
CA THR A 530 1.15 14.80 -27.88
C THR A 530 2.01 13.90 -28.77
N ALA A 531 1.39 13.10 -29.64
CA ALA A 531 2.13 12.25 -30.58
C ALA A 531 3.05 13.08 -31.49
N ALA A 532 2.58 14.22 -31.99
CA ALA A 532 3.34 15.09 -32.89
C ALA A 532 4.63 15.65 -32.27
N GLN A 533 4.72 15.71 -30.92
CA GLN A 533 5.92 16.16 -30.23
C GLN A 533 7.12 15.21 -30.41
N PHE A 534 6.88 13.97 -30.85
CA PHE A 534 7.91 12.96 -31.10
C PHE A 534 8.30 12.81 -32.59
N ASN A 535 7.75 13.64 -33.49
CA ASN A 535 8.03 13.54 -34.92
C ASN A 535 9.44 14.02 -35.30
N ASN A 536 9.99 14.96 -34.54
CA ASN A 536 11.26 15.65 -34.88
C ASN A 536 12.41 15.26 -33.96
N ILE A 537 12.46 14.01 -33.50
CA ILE A 537 13.54 13.50 -32.64
C ILE A 537 14.84 13.43 -33.44
N THR A 538 15.93 13.91 -32.84
CA THR A 538 17.26 13.87 -33.46
C THR A 538 18.14 12.79 -32.84
N GLU A 539 18.95 12.12 -33.65
CA GLU A 539 20.01 11.23 -33.16
C GLU A 539 21.21 12.08 -32.74
N ALA A 540 21.69 11.88 -31.51
CA ALA A 540 22.94 12.42 -31.06
C ALA A 540 24.12 11.75 -31.81
N PRO A 541 25.25 12.43 -31.98
CA PRO A 541 26.45 11.82 -32.56
C PRO A 541 26.82 10.53 -31.82
N PRO A 542 27.27 9.48 -32.52
CA PRO A 542 27.55 8.19 -31.91
C PRO A 542 28.60 8.36 -30.81
N PRO A 543 28.28 8.07 -29.54
CA PRO A 543 29.23 8.21 -28.46
C PRO A 543 30.19 7.01 -28.41
N ASN A 544 31.33 7.20 -27.75
CA ASN A 544 32.14 6.10 -27.24
C ASN A 544 31.37 5.41 -26.11
N ARG A 545 30.53 4.44 -26.47
CA ARG A 545 29.68 3.73 -25.51
C ARG A 545 30.53 2.93 -24.53
N THR A 546 30.24 3.04 -23.24
CA THR A 546 30.79 2.11 -22.24
C THR A 546 30.34 0.68 -22.60
N SER A 547 31.29 -0.20 -22.95
CA SER A 547 31.01 -1.58 -23.40
C SER A 547 30.68 -2.54 -22.24
N HIS A 548 30.57 -2.01 -21.03
CA HIS A 548 30.45 -2.81 -19.83
C HIS A 548 29.04 -3.42 -19.69
N PRO A 549 28.93 -4.68 -19.20
CA PRO A 549 27.64 -5.31 -18.98
C PRO A 549 26.86 -4.59 -17.88
N LEU A 550 25.54 -4.56 -17.99
CA LEU A 550 24.65 -4.01 -16.97
C LEU A 550 24.66 -4.90 -15.72
N THR A 551 25.46 -4.52 -14.73
CA THR A 551 25.59 -5.19 -13.43
C THR A 551 25.63 -4.13 -12.34
N LEU A 552 25.21 -4.49 -11.11
CA LEU A 552 25.31 -3.58 -9.96
C LEU A 552 26.71 -2.98 -9.79
N LYS A 553 27.77 -3.79 -9.95
CA LYS A 553 29.17 -3.32 -9.84
C LYS A 553 29.48 -2.21 -10.84
N ASN A 554 29.09 -2.41 -12.10
CA ASN A 554 29.36 -1.44 -13.16
C ASN A 554 28.48 -0.20 -13.05
N LEU A 555 27.25 -0.34 -12.53
CA LEU A 555 26.38 0.80 -12.22
C LEU A 555 26.98 1.68 -11.11
N ILE A 556 27.41 1.06 -9.99
CA ILE A 556 28.08 1.79 -8.91
C ILE A 556 29.37 2.43 -9.43
N SER A 557 30.16 1.72 -10.23
CA SER A 557 31.38 2.29 -10.82
C SER A 557 31.10 3.50 -11.71
N ALA A 558 30.02 3.48 -12.49
CA ALA A 558 29.60 4.60 -13.33
C ALA A 558 29.14 5.81 -12.48
N LEU A 559 28.35 5.56 -11.44
CA LEU A 559 27.92 6.60 -10.48
C LEU A 559 29.12 7.23 -9.77
N THR A 560 30.05 6.41 -9.25
CA THR A 560 31.27 6.90 -8.60
C THR A 560 32.14 7.73 -9.55
N ALA A 561 32.22 7.35 -10.83
CA ALA A 561 32.97 8.11 -11.84
C ALA A 561 32.36 9.50 -12.12
N LYS A 562 31.06 9.68 -11.83
CA LYS A 562 30.38 10.98 -11.91
C LYS A 562 30.58 11.85 -10.66
N ASN A 563 31.19 11.31 -9.61
CA ASN A 563 31.45 11.99 -8.34
C ASN A 563 30.19 12.67 -7.76
N LEU A 564 29.05 11.97 -7.83
CA LEU A 564 27.78 12.42 -7.30
C LEU A 564 27.63 12.04 -5.82
N HIS A 565 26.87 12.84 -5.08
CA HIS A 565 26.46 12.54 -3.71
C HIS A 565 25.18 11.71 -3.72
N ASP A 566 25.32 10.39 -3.89
CA ASP A 566 24.17 9.49 -3.99
C ASP A 566 23.96 8.64 -2.74
N TYR A 567 22.70 8.33 -2.48
CA TYR A 567 22.23 7.64 -1.29
C TYR A 567 21.32 6.47 -1.67
N LEU A 568 21.44 5.40 -0.89
CA LEU A 568 20.53 4.28 -0.91
C LEU A 568 19.78 4.24 0.43
N TYR A 569 18.47 4.39 0.37
CA TYR A 569 17.60 3.92 1.44
C TYR A 569 17.34 2.43 1.25
N MET A 570 17.29 1.66 2.34
CA MET A 570 16.99 0.23 2.32
C MET A 570 16.33 -0.19 3.63
N ASN A 571 15.24 -0.93 3.50
CA ASN A 571 14.51 -1.50 4.63
C ASN A 571 14.03 -2.90 4.26
N SER A 572 13.90 -3.77 5.26
CA SER A 572 13.37 -5.11 5.08
C SER A 572 11.95 -5.21 5.63
N THR A 573 11.04 -5.78 4.85
CA THR A 573 9.70 -6.15 5.29
C THR A 573 9.51 -7.65 5.10
N SER A 574 8.98 -8.33 6.13
CA SER A 574 8.72 -9.77 6.04
C SER A 574 7.28 -10.01 5.59
N VAL A 575 7.12 -10.74 4.49
CA VAL A 575 5.79 -11.12 3.94
C VAL A 575 5.74 -12.64 3.85
N ASN A 576 4.82 -13.25 4.59
CA ASN A 576 4.65 -14.70 4.67
C ASN A 576 5.95 -15.45 5.05
N GLY A 577 6.76 -14.87 5.95
CA GLY A 577 8.02 -15.45 6.40
C GLY A 577 9.17 -15.36 5.40
N ASN A 578 9.00 -14.63 4.29
CA ASN A 578 10.09 -14.28 3.38
C ASN A 578 10.43 -12.80 3.53
N ASP A 579 11.73 -12.50 3.59
CA ASP A 579 12.19 -11.14 3.69
C ASP A 579 12.27 -10.49 2.31
N PHE A 580 11.64 -9.34 2.18
CA PHE A 580 11.71 -8.48 1.01
C PHE A 580 12.45 -7.20 1.39
N TYR A 581 13.30 -6.73 0.49
CA TYR A 581 14.08 -5.52 0.66
C TYR A 581 13.50 -4.43 -0.21
N ALA A 582 12.92 -3.41 0.41
CA ALA A 582 12.55 -2.17 -0.26
C ALA A 582 13.78 -1.26 -0.30
N CYS A 583 14.05 -0.68 -1.46
CA CYS A 583 15.20 0.20 -1.67
C CYS A 583 14.77 1.43 -2.47
N LYS A 584 15.30 2.60 -2.11
CA LYS A 584 15.18 3.81 -2.93
C LYS A 584 16.55 4.42 -3.16
N PHE A 585 16.90 4.65 -4.42
CA PHE A 585 18.09 5.41 -4.80
C PHE A 585 17.73 6.89 -4.97
N LEU A 586 18.57 7.78 -4.43
CA LEU A 586 18.35 9.22 -4.43
C LEU A 586 19.68 9.96 -4.60
N SER A 587 19.65 11.09 -5.30
CA SER A 587 20.77 12.04 -5.33
C SER A 587 20.27 13.46 -5.60
N PRO A 588 20.66 14.47 -4.81
CA PRO A 588 20.38 15.88 -5.13
C PRO A 588 21.14 16.36 -6.38
N ASN A 589 22.12 15.60 -6.85
CA ASN A 589 22.92 15.92 -8.04
C ASN A 589 22.30 15.45 -9.36
N ILE A 590 21.16 14.76 -9.31
CA ILE A 590 20.35 14.36 -10.48
C ILE A 590 18.91 14.87 -10.28
N PHE A 591 18.01 14.69 -11.25
CA PHE A 591 16.60 15.07 -11.05
C PHE A 591 15.98 14.26 -9.92
N LEU A 592 15.46 14.95 -8.90
CA LEU A 592 14.90 14.32 -7.69
C LEU A 592 13.56 13.58 -7.97
N HIS A 593 12.82 14.00 -8.99
CA HIS A 593 11.58 13.38 -9.48
C HIS A 593 11.46 13.64 -10.98
N MET A 594 10.52 12.98 -11.67
CA MET A 594 10.38 13.12 -13.14
C MET A 594 9.39 14.21 -13.60
N ASN A 595 8.59 14.80 -12.69
CA ASN A 595 7.76 15.96 -13.05
C ASN A 595 8.62 17.21 -13.28
N ASN A 596 9.10 17.40 -14.50
CA ASN A 596 9.94 18.53 -14.84
C ASN A 596 9.21 19.89 -14.89
N ALA A 597 7.87 19.89 -14.88
CA ALA A 597 7.06 21.10 -15.05
C ALA A 597 6.93 21.96 -13.79
N ALA A 598 7.15 21.37 -12.62
CA ALA A 598 6.93 22.04 -11.36
C ALA A 598 7.92 21.55 -10.30
N ASN A 599 8.50 22.50 -9.56
CA ASN A 599 9.22 22.24 -8.31
C ASN A 599 10.34 21.19 -8.43
N ILE A 600 11.10 21.20 -9.53
CA ILE A 600 12.19 20.27 -9.82
C ILE A 600 13.55 20.98 -9.74
N ASN A 601 14.59 20.26 -9.31
CA ASN A 601 15.98 20.73 -9.33
C ASN A 601 16.60 20.63 -10.74
N THR A 602 16.13 21.45 -11.69
CA THR A 602 16.61 21.40 -13.08
C THR A 602 18.11 21.69 -13.20
N GLU A 603 18.65 22.57 -12.37
CA GLU A 603 20.08 22.87 -12.31
C GLU A 603 20.75 21.93 -11.32
N ASN A 604 21.41 20.90 -11.84
CA ASN A 604 22.11 19.88 -11.07
C ASN A 604 23.34 19.36 -11.85
N SER A 605 24.17 18.54 -11.20
CA SER A 605 25.42 18.04 -11.80
C SER A 605 25.18 17.18 -13.05
N TYR A 606 24.08 16.43 -13.10
CA TYR A 606 23.73 15.62 -14.26
C TYR A 606 23.27 16.48 -15.46
N SER A 607 22.40 17.46 -15.22
CA SER A 607 21.85 18.32 -16.27
C SER A 607 22.85 19.33 -16.82
N HIS A 608 23.90 19.67 -16.06
CA HIS A 608 24.92 20.62 -16.46
C HIS A 608 25.50 20.33 -17.86
N GLY A 609 25.77 19.05 -18.17
CA GLY A 609 26.35 18.62 -19.44
C GLY A 609 25.44 18.71 -20.67
N PHE A 610 24.15 19.01 -20.49
CA PHE A 610 23.18 19.22 -21.58
C PHE A 610 22.26 20.42 -21.35
N SER A 611 22.60 21.30 -20.40
CA SER A 611 21.79 22.45 -20.00
C SER A 611 21.53 23.43 -21.15
N ASP A 612 22.51 23.59 -22.04
CA ASP A 612 22.47 24.39 -23.26
C ASP A 612 21.49 23.84 -24.32
N LYS A 613 21.16 22.55 -24.25
CA LYS A 613 20.27 21.85 -25.18
C LYS A 613 18.83 21.74 -24.67
N ILE A 614 18.54 22.24 -23.47
CA ILE A 614 17.20 22.17 -22.89
C ILE A 614 16.25 23.08 -23.67
N ILE A 615 15.17 22.48 -24.16
CA ILE A 615 14.09 23.17 -24.87
C ILE A 615 13.17 23.83 -23.83
N LYS A 616 13.20 25.17 -23.78
CA LYS A 616 12.45 25.97 -22.78
C LYS A 616 10.96 25.63 -22.70
N SER A 617 10.28 25.43 -23.83
CA SER A 617 8.84 25.10 -23.85
C SER A 617 8.52 23.74 -23.21
N ARG A 618 9.49 22.82 -23.17
CA ARG A 618 9.34 21.51 -22.52
C ARG A 618 9.60 21.57 -21.03
N GLN A 619 10.32 22.58 -20.53
CA GLN A 619 10.52 22.75 -19.09
C GLN A 619 9.20 22.98 -18.37
N SER A 620 8.24 23.69 -18.97
CA SER A 620 6.93 23.95 -18.36
C SER A 620 5.87 22.87 -18.63
N THR A 621 6.24 21.77 -19.28
CA THR A 621 5.32 20.69 -19.62
C THR A 621 5.88 19.36 -19.13
N MET A 622 5.11 18.66 -18.30
CA MET A 622 5.54 17.39 -17.75
C MET A 622 5.64 16.37 -18.87
N VAL A 623 6.73 15.58 -18.88
CA VAL A 623 6.90 14.49 -19.85
C VAL A 623 5.61 13.65 -19.94
N PRO A 624 5.09 13.36 -21.14
CA PRO A 624 3.86 12.59 -21.30
C PRO A 624 4.12 11.09 -21.06
N PHE A 625 4.40 10.72 -19.81
CA PHE A 625 4.68 9.37 -19.36
C PHE A 625 3.96 9.10 -18.03
N PRO A 626 3.41 7.89 -17.81
CA PRO A 626 2.62 7.55 -16.62
C PRO A 626 3.43 7.51 -15.32
#